data_AF-A0ABD4KER6-F1
#
_entry.id   AF-A0ABD4KER6-F1
#
_cell.length_a   1.000
_cell.length_b   1.000
_cell.length_c   1.000
_cell.angle_alpha   90.00
_cell.angle_beta   90.00
_cell.angle_gamma   90.00
#
_symmetry.space_group_name_H-M   'P 1'
#
loop_
_entity.id
_entity.type
_entity.pdbx_description
1 polymer ?
#
loop_
_entity_poly.entity_id
_entity_poly.type
_entity_poly.pdbx_seq_one_letter_code
_entity_poly.pdbx_strand_id
1 'polypeptide(L)' 'MTNNNGGPAFPVAGSEHNYPIEGMTLRDYFAAKAMQAMIAAHEAQGAIPGWAYEMADEMLRAREAS' A
#
# COMPACT_ATOMS: atom_id res chain seq x y z
N MET A 1 17.73 -4.01 -5.72
CA MET A 1 16.41 -3.66 -6.29
C MET A 1 15.69 -2.85 -5.22
N THR A 2 15.48 -1.56 -5.43
CA THR A 2 14.67 -0.74 -4.53
C THR A 2 13.23 -1.27 -4.63
N ASN A 3 12.69 -1.79 -3.52
CA ASN A 3 11.29 -2.18 -3.46
C ASN A 3 10.45 -0.94 -3.75
N ASN A 4 9.83 -0.89 -4.93
CA ASN A 4 8.98 0.23 -5.32
C ASN A 4 7.67 0.16 -4.54
N ASN A 5 7.65 0.81 -3.38
CA ASN A 5 6.51 0.82 -2.46
C ASN A 5 5.56 2.02 -2.70
N GLY A 6 5.81 2.80 -3.77
CA GLY A 6 5.02 3.98 -4.12
C GLY A 6 5.24 5.21 -3.25
N GLY A 7 6.21 5.18 -2.32
CA GLY A 7 6.48 6.25 -1.36
C GLY A 7 5.52 6.25 -0.17
N PRO A 8 5.52 7.31 0.67
CA PRO A 8 4.59 7.43 1.80
C PRO A 8 3.12 7.46 1.33
N ALA A 9 2.23 6.73 2.02
CA ALA A 9 0.80 6.72 1.70
C ALA A 9 0.15 8.10 1.83
N PHE A 10 0.62 8.89 2.81
CA PHE A 10 0.15 10.24 3.09
C PHE A 10 1.35 11.19 3.15
N PRO A 11 1.83 11.68 1.99
CA PRO A 11 3.00 12.54 1.95
C PRO A 11 2.72 13.88 2.64
N VAL A 12 3.64 14.32 3.50
CA VAL A 12 3.59 15.65 4.13
C VAL A 12 4.59 16.55 3.40
N ALA A 13 4.16 17.76 3.02
CA ALA A 13 5.06 18.76 2.44
C ALA A 13 6.22 19.04 3.43
N GLY A 14 7.45 19.00 2.92
CA GLY A 14 8.66 19.14 3.74
C GLY A 14 8.66 20.44 4.54
N SER A 15 8.54 20.36 5.86
CA SER A 15 9.06 21.40 6.76
C SER A 15 10.54 21.10 7.04
N GLU A 16 11.34 22.10 7.41
CA GLU A 16 12.77 21.92 7.76
C GLU A 16 13.03 20.92 8.92
N HIS A 17 11.96 20.42 9.54
CA HIS A 17 11.97 19.41 10.60
C HIS A 17 11.25 18.10 10.22
N ASN A 18 10.97 17.85 8.94
CA ASN A 18 10.48 16.54 8.48
C ASN A 18 11.62 15.52 8.54
N TYR A 19 11.90 15.03 9.75
CA TYR A 19 12.48 13.69 9.89
C TYR A 19 11.63 12.72 9.08
N PRO A 20 12.21 11.73 8.39
CA PRO A 20 11.43 10.70 7.72
C PRO A 20 10.59 10.00 8.79
N ILE A 21 9.33 10.39 8.91
CA ILE A 21 8.38 9.69 9.74
C ILE A 21 8.17 8.37 8.99
N GLU A 22 8.72 7.29 9.53
CA GLU A 22 8.55 5.92 9.00
C GLU A 22 7.08 5.51 9.13
N GLY A 23 6.24 6.10 8.29
CA GLY A 23 4.82 5.79 8.14
C GLY A 23 4.60 4.67 7.14
N MET A 24 3.33 4.33 6.92
CA MET A 24 2.94 3.35 5.90
C MET A 24 3.32 3.81 4.50
N THR A 25 3.74 2.86 3.67
CA THR A 25 3.93 3.10 2.25
C THR A 25 2.60 3.08 1.51
N LEU A 26 2.54 3.63 0.30
CA LEU A 26 1.34 3.59 -0.53
C LEU A 26 0.91 2.15 -0.84
N ARG A 27 1.90 1.25 -1.00
CA ARG A 27 1.70 -0.19 -1.11
C ARG A 27 0.94 -0.76 0.10
N ASP A 28 1.40 -0.44 1.31
CA ASP A 28 0.76 -0.93 2.55
C ASP A 28 -0.67 -0.42 2.68
N TYR A 29 -0.92 0.83 2.27
CA TYR A 29 -2.25 1.42 2.29
C TYR A 29 -3.22 0.73 1.31
N PHE A 30 -2.78 0.45 0.08
CA PHE A 30 -3.59 -0.31 -0.88
C PHE A 30 -3.88 -1.74 -0.40
N ALA A 31 -2.86 -2.42 0.15
CA ALA A 31 -3.04 -3.74 0.72
C ALA A 31 -4.06 -3.73 1.87
N ALA A 32 -3.97 -2.75 2.78
CA ALA A 32 -4.93 -2.61 3.87
C ALA A 32 -6.38 -2.40 3.36
N LYS A 33 -6.57 -1.63 2.29
CA LYS A 33 -7.89 -1.43 1.67
C LYS A 33 -8.43 -2.71 1.04
N ALA A 34 -7.59 -3.47 0.33
CA ALA A 34 -7.97 -4.75 -0.25
C ALA A 34 -8.35 -5.76 0.84
N MET A 35 -7.51 -5.88 1.88
CA MET A 35 -7.76 -6.75 3.03
C MET A 35 -9.09 -6.43 3.73
N GLN A 36 -9.41 -5.13 3.92
CA GLN A 36 -10.68 -4.73 4.53
C GLN A 36 -11.88 -5.27 3.75
N ALA A 37 -11.86 -5.18 2.42
CA ALA A 37 -12.94 -5.67 1.56
C ALA A 37 -13.04 -7.20 1.59
N MET A 38 -11.91 -7.90 1.52
CA MET A 38 -11.86 -9.38 1.54
C MET A 38 -12.34 -9.95 2.89
N ILE A 39 -11.97 -9.33 4.01
CA ILE A 39 -12.45 -9.72 5.33
C ILE A 39 -13.97 -9.52 5.41
N ALA A 40 -14.49 -8.39 4.93
CA ALA A 40 -15.94 -8.13 4.91
C ALA A 40 -16.70 -9.15 4.03
N ALA A 41 -16.08 -9.61 2.95
CA ALA A 41 -16.60 -10.66 2.07
C ALA A 41 -16.48 -12.08 2.65
N HIS A 42 -15.91 -12.25 3.85
CA HIS A 42 -15.68 -13.55 4.51
C HIS A 42 -14.78 -14.50 3.69
N GLU A 43 -13.81 -13.94 2.97
CA GLU A 43 -12.81 -14.72 2.23
C GLU A 43 -11.91 -15.55 3.16
N ALA A 44 -11.22 -16.54 2.59
CA ALA A 44 -10.31 -17.39 3.33
C ALA A 44 -9.13 -16.59 3.92
N GLN A 45 -9.12 -16.41 5.25
CA GLN A 45 -8.16 -15.53 5.96
C GLN A 45 -6.69 -15.80 5.62
N GLY A 46 -6.32 -17.06 5.35
CA GLY A 46 -4.94 -17.42 5.00
C GLY A 46 -4.47 -16.88 3.63
N ALA A 47 -5.39 -16.61 2.70
CA ALA A 47 -5.07 -16.09 1.37
C ALA A 47 -5.08 -14.56 1.30
N ILE A 48 -5.82 -13.90 2.22
CA ILE A 48 -6.04 -12.45 2.21
C ILE A 48 -4.74 -11.64 2.18
N PRO A 49 -3.69 -11.93 2.98
CA PRO A 49 -2.46 -11.13 2.94
C PRO A 49 -1.78 -11.15 1.57
N GLY A 50 -1.74 -12.31 0.91
CA GLY A 50 -1.14 -12.46 -0.42
C GLY A 50 -1.92 -11.66 -1.46
N TRP A 51 -3.23 -11.89 -1.56
CA TRP A 51 -4.09 -11.19 -2.51
C TRP A 51 -4.12 -9.68 -2.29
N ALA A 52 -4.06 -9.23 -1.03
CA ALA A 52 -4.01 -7.82 -0.70
C ALA A 52 -2.76 -7.13 -1.25
N TYR A 53 -1.58 -7.76 -1.09
CA TYR A 53 -0.34 -7.21 -1.65
C TYR A 53 -0.26 -7.33 -3.17
N GLU A 54 -0.80 -8.40 -3.77
CA GLU A 54 -0.92 -8.51 -5.22
C GLU A 54 -1.75 -7.37 -5.81
N MET A 55 -2.91 -7.08 -5.22
CA MET A 55 -3.75 -5.95 -5.60
C MET A 55 -3.00 -4.62 -5.45
N ALA A 56 -2.26 -4.43 -4.35
CA ALA A 56 -1.46 -3.23 -4.13
C ALA A 56 -0.39 -3.03 -5.22
N ASP A 57 0.28 -4.12 -5.62
CA ASP A 57 1.32 -4.10 -6.66
C ASP A 57 0.73 -3.82 -8.06
N GLU A 58 -0.49 -4.30 -8.36
CA GLU A 58 -1.23 -3.93 -9.58
C GLU A 58 -1.59 -2.43 -9.60
N MET A 59 -2.07 -1.89 -8.47
CA MET A 59 -2.42 -0.47 -8.37
C MET A 59 -1.21 0.45 -8.58
N LEU A 60 -0.04 0.08 -8.05
CA LEU A 60 1.19 0.82 -8.29
C LEU A 60 1.60 0.78 -9.76
N ARG A 61 1.54 -0.39 -10.40
CA ARG A 61 1.82 -0.53 -11.84
C ARG A 61 0.87 0.29 -12.71
N ALA A 62 -0.43 0.29 -12.39
CA ALA A 62 -1.43 1.08 -13.11
C ALA A 62 -1.15 2.59 -13.03
N ARG A 63 -0.66 3.07 -11.87
CA ARG A 63 -0.26 4.46 -11.67
C ARG A 63 0.97 4.83 -12.51
N GLU A 64 1.96 3.95 -12.61
CA GLU A 64 3.18 4.21 -13.39
C GLU A 64 2.95 4.21 -14.90
N ALA A 65 1.90 3.54 -15.37
CA ALA A 65 1.51 3.51 -16.76
C ALA A 65 0.68 4.75 -17.20
N SER A 66 0.38 5.67 -16.28
CA SER A 66 -0.39 6.91 -16.52
C SER A 66 0.51 8.13 -16.59
#